data_AF-A0A2V6FTR7-F1
#
_entry.id   AF-A0A2V6FTR7-F1
#
_cell.length_a   1.000
_cell.length_b   1.000
_cell.length_c   1.000
_cell.angle_alpha   90.00
_cell.angle_beta   90.00
_cell.angle_gamma   90.00
#
_symmetry.space_group_name_H-M   'P 1'
#
loop_
_entity.id
_entity.type
_entity.pdbx_description
1 polymer ?
#
loop_
_entity_poly.entity_id
_entity_poly.type
_entity_poly.pdbx_seq_one_letter_code
_entity_poly.pdbx_strand_id
1 'polypeptide(L)'
;MKPAPLQNEGFTLIEMMLAVSIGSLMLAATMAASICLQRSFSAVDNYFASHLQQVRIIDYLSRDVRRSFIVTTSTDLQTVTCIIPNYLVDNGSNQPTRATPTLSLVGNKVVANYQANTVNHVTTTQGSTTVSCPGLGLVSSHFSTANVGQSVVGTGIPAGTTIQSVSNCLLGNCSQATMSQSATSNHSSTTLTIGALTNVVYSVVNKAIQRRENGGLTNIASSADNLIPVTSDVELLNTEFTQSTVTFLPTFAKHGDQSFFANERAGTTIFSLTYLRNRRRGDG
;
A
#
# COMPACT_ATOMS: atom_id res chain seq x y z
N MET A 1 25.07 -58.15 70.03
CA MET A 1 24.51 -56.89 69.50
C MET A 1 23.09 -57.16 69.03
N LYS A 2 22.10 -56.53 69.66
CA LYS A 2 20.67 -56.77 69.41
C LYS A 2 20.20 -55.72 68.37
N PRO A 3 19.61 -56.11 67.23
CA PRO A 3 19.15 -55.14 66.24
C PRO A 3 17.97 -54.35 66.81
N ALA A 4 18.01 -53.02 66.67
CA ALA A 4 16.89 -52.16 67.02
C ALA A 4 15.74 -52.39 66.03
N PRO A 5 14.49 -52.58 66.48
CA PRO A 5 13.36 -52.69 65.58
C PRO A 5 13.09 -51.32 64.94
N LEU A 6 13.15 -51.25 63.62
CA LEU A 6 12.56 -50.13 62.88
C LEU A 6 11.05 -50.22 63.09
N GLN A 7 10.47 -49.23 63.77
CA GLN A 7 9.02 -49.10 63.88
C GLN A 7 8.44 -48.91 62.47
N ASN A 8 7.80 -49.94 61.95
CA ASN A 8 6.92 -49.82 60.78
C ASN A 8 5.64 -49.12 61.25
N GLU A 9 5.66 -47.79 61.28
CA GLU A 9 4.44 -47.00 61.46
C GLU A 9 3.77 -46.80 60.10
N GLY A 10 2.60 -47.41 59.92
CA GLY A 10 1.73 -47.14 58.77
C GLY A 10 1.01 -45.81 58.99
N PHE A 11 0.90 -44.99 57.93
CA PHE A 11 0.19 -43.71 57.98
C PHE A 11 -1.26 -43.90 58.43
N THR A 12 -1.72 -42.99 59.30
CA THR A 12 -3.12 -42.98 59.73
C THR A 12 -4.02 -42.50 58.58
N LEU A 13 -5.28 -42.96 58.58
CA LEU A 13 -6.26 -42.61 57.54
C LEU A 13 -6.46 -41.09 57.42
N ILE A 14 -6.33 -40.37 58.55
CA ILE A 14 -6.48 -38.92 58.58
C ILE A 14 -5.28 -38.20 57.94
N GLU A 15 -4.06 -38.70 58.12
CA GLU A 15 -2.85 -38.16 57.46
C GLU A 15 -2.89 -38.38 55.95
N MET A 16 -3.38 -39.53 55.50
CA MET A 16 -3.62 -39.81 54.08
C MET A 16 -4.65 -38.85 53.47
N MET A 17 -5.77 -38.59 54.16
CA MET A 17 -6.77 -37.62 53.69
C MET A 17 -6.23 -36.19 53.64
N LEU A 18 -5.44 -35.79 54.64
CA LEU A 18 -4.84 -34.46 54.70
C LEU A 18 -3.80 -34.28 53.57
N ALA A 19 -2.95 -35.28 53.34
CA ALA A 19 -1.98 -35.28 52.24
C ALA A 19 -2.65 -35.21 50.85
N VAL A 20 -3.71 -36.00 50.63
CA VAL A 20 -4.46 -35.99 49.36
C VAL A 20 -5.17 -34.64 49.15
N SER A 21 -5.75 -34.05 50.19
CA SER A 21 -6.42 -32.75 50.08
C SER A 21 -5.44 -31.64 49.68
N ILE A 22 -4.27 -31.56 50.33
CA ILE A 22 -3.23 -30.57 50.01
C ILE A 22 -2.68 -30.82 48.59
N GLY A 23 -2.45 -32.08 48.22
CA GLY A 23 -1.99 -32.45 46.88
C GLY A 23 -2.98 -32.05 45.79
N SER A 24 -4.28 -32.25 46.02
CA SER A 24 -5.34 -31.86 45.07
C SER A 24 -5.44 -30.34 44.89
N LEU A 25 -5.27 -29.57 45.97
CA LEU A 25 -5.24 -28.11 45.94
C LEU A 25 -4.03 -27.59 45.14
N MET A 26 -2.85 -28.19 45.33
CA MET A 26 -1.67 -27.83 44.54
C MET A 26 -1.82 -28.17 43.06
N LEU A 27 -2.40 -29.33 42.73
CA LEU A 27 -2.68 -29.69 41.34
C LEU A 27 -3.70 -28.72 40.70
N ALA A 28 -4.74 -28.35 41.43
CA ALA A 28 -5.73 -27.38 40.96
C ALA A 28 -5.10 -26.00 40.72
N ALA A 29 -4.24 -25.54 41.63
CA ALA A 29 -3.53 -24.27 41.49
C ALA A 29 -2.59 -24.26 40.28
N THR A 30 -1.83 -25.35 40.05
CA THR A 30 -0.91 -25.46 38.91
C THR A 30 -1.65 -25.54 37.57
N MET A 31 -2.78 -26.26 37.50
CA MET A 31 -3.63 -26.27 36.30
C MET A 31 -4.22 -24.88 36.02
N ALA A 32 -4.74 -24.20 37.03
CA ALA A 32 -5.25 -22.84 36.88
C ALA A 32 -4.16 -21.87 36.39
N ALA A 33 -2.96 -21.93 36.98
CA ALA A 33 -1.81 -21.14 36.54
C ALA A 33 -1.41 -21.46 35.08
N SER A 34 -1.39 -22.74 34.70
CA SER A 34 -1.08 -23.18 33.33
C SER A 34 -2.09 -22.64 32.31
N ILE A 35 -3.40 -22.70 32.60
CA ILE A 35 -4.45 -22.18 31.71
C ILE A 35 -4.32 -20.65 31.58
N CYS A 36 -4.04 -19.95 32.68
CA CYS A 36 -3.81 -18.51 32.67
C CYS A 36 -2.60 -18.14 31.80
N LEU A 37 -1.49 -18.86 31.92
CA LEU A 37 -0.28 -18.63 31.11
C LEU A 37 -0.53 -18.93 29.62
N GLN A 38 -1.20 -20.04 29.30
CA GLN A 38 -1.55 -20.37 27.91
C GLN A 38 -2.40 -19.27 27.26
N ARG A 39 -3.39 -18.74 28.00
CA ARG A 39 -4.20 -17.61 27.53
C ARG A 39 -3.38 -16.34 27.38
N SER A 40 -2.46 -16.08 28.31
CA SER A 40 -1.58 -14.92 28.25
C SER A 40 -0.67 -14.97 27.02
N PHE A 41 -0.03 -16.11 26.74
CA PHE A 41 0.82 -16.27 25.55
C PHE A 41 0.02 -16.14 24.26
N SER A 42 -1.16 -16.77 24.18
CA SER A 42 -2.04 -16.63 23.01
C SER A 42 -2.48 -15.18 22.78
N ALA A 43 -2.79 -14.43 23.85
CA ALA A 43 -3.13 -13.01 23.73
C ALA A 43 -1.93 -12.17 23.24
N VAL A 44 -0.73 -12.47 23.73
CA VAL A 44 0.52 -11.80 23.33
C VAL A 44 0.86 -12.07 21.86
N ASP A 45 0.73 -13.30 21.39
CA ASP A 45 0.95 -13.66 19.98
C ASP A 45 0.00 -12.91 19.05
N ASN A 46 -1.28 -12.85 19.41
CA ASN A 46 -2.29 -12.10 18.65
C ASN A 46 -2.01 -10.59 18.65
N TYR A 47 -1.56 -10.04 19.77
CA TYR A 47 -1.18 -8.62 19.86
C TYR A 47 -0.01 -8.30 18.92
N PHE A 48 1.07 -9.10 18.95
CA PHE A 48 2.21 -8.88 18.06
C PHE A 48 1.85 -9.07 16.59
N ALA A 49 1.02 -10.06 16.25
CA ALA A 49 0.55 -10.27 14.89
C ALA A 49 -0.20 -9.03 14.36
N SER A 50 -1.09 -8.44 15.18
CA SER A 50 -1.81 -7.21 14.81
C SER A 50 -0.86 -6.01 14.72
N HIS A 51 0.03 -5.85 15.70
CA HIS A 51 0.96 -4.72 15.75
C HIS A 51 1.95 -4.72 14.56
N LEU A 52 2.41 -5.88 14.12
CA LEU A 52 3.27 -5.98 12.93
C LEU A 52 2.54 -5.59 11.65
N GLN A 53 1.25 -5.93 11.52
CA GLN A 53 0.43 -5.51 10.37
C GLN A 53 0.20 -3.99 10.34
N GLN A 54 -0.01 -3.41 11.52
CA GLN A 54 -0.11 -1.97 11.74
C GLN A 54 1.14 -1.21 11.30
N VAL A 55 2.33 -1.63 11.74
CA VAL A 55 3.59 -1.02 11.33
C VAL A 55 3.84 -1.20 9.83
N ARG A 56 3.51 -2.38 9.29
CA ARG A 56 3.69 -2.68 7.87
C ARG A 56 2.89 -1.72 6.98
N ILE A 57 1.59 -1.51 7.24
CA ILE A 57 0.81 -0.62 6.37
C ILE A 57 1.37 0.81 6.36
N ILE A 58 1.83 1.31 7.52
CA ILE A 58 2.37 2.67 7.64
C ILE A 58 3.67 2.79 6.86
N ASP A 59 4.56 1.81 6.98
CA ASP A 59 5.82 1.83 6.24
C ASP A 59 5.57 1.76 4.72
N TYR A 60 4.72 0.86 4.26
CA TYR A 60 4.37 0.76 2.83
C TYR A 60 3.74 2.05 2.30
N LEU A 61 2.72 2.56 3.00
CA LEU A 61 2.00 3.76 2.58
C LEU A 61 2.90 4.99 2.61
N SER A 62 3.66 5.19 3.70
CA SER A 62 4.58 6.34 3.80
C SER A 62 5.71 6.27 2.78
N ARG A 63 6.23 5.08 2.49
CA ARG A 63 7.24 4.87 1.44
C ARG A 63 6.70 5.27 0.07
N ASP A 64 5.49 4.85 -0.26
CA ASP A 64 4.91 5.12 -1.57
C ASP A 64 4.42 6.57 -1.70
N VAL A 65 3.91 7.19 -0.62
CA VAL A 65 3.62 8.65 -0.58
C VAL A 65 4.90 9.47 -0.76
N ARG A 66 6.02 9.11 -0.13
CA ARG A 66 7.30 9.83 -0.31
C ARG A 66 7.79 9.79 -1.75
N ARG A 67 7.54 8.68 -2.45
CA ARG A 67 7.90 8.47 -3.86
C ARG A 67 6.87 9.06 -4.82
N SER A 68 5.70 9.43 -4.33
CA SER A 68 4.60 9.93 -5.12
C SER A 68 4.79 11.37 -5.58
N PHE A 69 4.27 11.67 -6.77
CA PHE A 69 4.04 13.03 -7.24
C PHE A 69 2.66 13.55 -6.86
N ILE A 70 1.68 12.65 -6.73
CA ILE A 70 0.27 12.96 -6.48
C ILE A 70 -0.33 11.84 -5.65
N VAL A 71 -1.01 12.18 -4.57
CA VAL A 71 -1.80 11.22 -3.80
C VAL A 71 -3.24 11.68 -3.84
N THR A 72 -4.12 10.81 -4.29
CA THR A 72 -5.56 11.05 -4.33
C THR A 72 -6.28 10.03 -3.47
N THR A 73 -7.37 10.44 -2.85
CA THR A 73 -8.17 9.61 -1.96
C THR A 73 -9.58 9.55 -2.53
N SER A 74 -10.21 8.38 -2.44
CA SER A 74 -11.62 8.26 -2.83
C SER A 74 -12.49 9.00 -1.83
N THR A 75 -13.60 9.56 -2.32
CA THR A 75 -14.66 10.17 -1.48
C THR A 75 -15.21 9.20 -0.45
N ASP A 76 -15.15 7.90 -0.74
CA ASP A 76 -15.66 6.84 0.12
C ASP A 76 -14.65 6.44 1.21
N LEU A 77 -13.47 7.08 1.27
CA LEU A 77 -12.43 6.85 2.28
C LEU A 77 -11.99 5.39 2.42
N GLN A 78 -12.06 4.63 1.32
CA GLN A 78 -11.66 3.22 1.27
C GLN A 78 -10.50 2.96 0.31
N THR A 79 -10.15 3.95 -0.52
CA THR A 79 -9.16 3.81 -1.58
C THR A 79 -8.20 5.00 -1.60
N VAL A 80 -6.91 4.69 -1.75
CA VAL A 80 -5.82 5.66 -1.82
C VAL A 80 -4.99 5.36 -3.05
N THR A 81 -4.87 6.33 -3.95
CA THR A 81 -4.10 6.18 -5.18
C THR A 81 -2.88 7.07 -5.10
N CYS A 82 -1.70 6.44 -5.08
CA CYS A 82 -0.41 7.10 -5.15
C CYS A 82 0.14 6.96 -6.57
N ILE A 83 0.52 8.08 -7.18
CA ILE A 83 1.10 8.12 -8.52
C ILE A 83 2.62 8.26 -8.37
N ILE A 84 3.35 7.16 -8.61
CA ILE A 84 4.80 7.07 -8.41
C ILE A 84 5.53 6.87 -9.75
N PRO A 85 6.83 7.20 -9.86
CA PRO A 85 7.61 6.83 -11.05
C PRO A 85 7.66 5.32 -11.30
N ASN A 86 7.75 4.91 -12.57
CA ASN A 86 7.83 3.51 -12.97
C ASN A 86 9.23 2.91 -12.77
N TYR A 87 9.56 2.61 -11.52
CA TYR A 87 10.88 2.07 -11.15
C TYR A 87 11.11 0.60 -11.53
N LEU A 88 10.10 -0.09 -12.08
CA LEU A 88 10.13 -1.52 -12.33
C LEU A 88 9.92 -1.80 -13.83
N VAL A 89 10.84 -2.55 -14.41
CA VAL A 89 10.78 -3.05 -15.79
C VAL A 89 10.32 -4.49 -15.77
N ASP A 90 9.28 -4.81 -16.51
CA ASP A 90 9.03 -6.20 -16.88
C ASP A 90 9.91 -6.54 -18.08
N ASN A 91 10.97 -7.32 -17.85
CA ASN A 91 11.86 -7.80 -18.92
C ASN A 91 11.38 -9.12 -19.53
N GLY A 92 10.13 -9.52 -19.30
CA GLY A 92 9.62 -10.83 -19.72
C GLY A 92 10.09 -11.98 -18.83
N SER A 93 10.82 -11.67 -17.75
CA SER A 93 11.00 -12.55 -16.61
C SER A 93 9.90 -12.22 -15.60
N ASN A 94 9.22 -13.22 -15.03
CA ASN A 94 8.19 -13.08 -13.97
C ASN A 94 8.66 -12.33 -12.68
N GLN A 95 9.84 -11.73 -12.71
CA GLN A 95 10.42 -10.88 -11.71
C GLN A 95 10.80 -9.54 -12.35
N PRO A 96 10.08 -8.44 -12.03
CA PRO A 96 10.40 -7.14 -12.58
C PRO A 96 11.76 -6.66 -12.05
N THR A 97 12.59 -6.14 -12.95
CA THR A 97 13.93 -5.60 -12.62
C THR A 97 13.85 -4.10 -12.39
N ARG A 98 14.86 -3.51 -11.74
CA ARG A 98 14.88 -2.07 -11.50
C ARG A 98 15.16 -1.31 -12.79
N ALA A 99 14.27 -0.38 -13.14
CA ALA A 99 14.46 0.52 -14.27
C ALA A 99 15.68 1.42 -14.07
N THR A 100 16.57 1.43 -15.05
CA THR A 100 17.62 2.44 -15.15
C THR A 100 16.98 3.77 -15.58
N PRO A 101 17.19 4.86 -14.83
CA PRO A 101 16.65 6.15 -15.23
C PRO A 101 17.36 6.65 -16.49
N THR A 102 16.60 7.11 -17.47
CA THR A 102 17.11 8.01 -18.50
C THR A 102 16.94 9.43 -17.99
N LEU A 103 18.02 10.20 -18.04
CA LEU A 103 17.98 11.62 -17.69
C LEU A 103 17.65 12.39 -18.96
N SER A 104 16.55 13.15 -18.95
CA SER A 104 16.18 14.02 -20.06
C SER A 104 16.11 15.46 -19.59
N LEU A 105 16.54 16.39 -20.44
CA LEU A 105 16.30 17.80 -20.22
C LEU A 105 14.92 18.15 -20.78
N VAL A 106 13.99 18.49 -19.90
CA VAL A 106 12.68 19.04 -20.29
C VAL A 106 12.72 20.53 -19.97
N GLY A 107 12.92 21.35 -21.00
CA GLY A 107 13.31 22.76 -20.80
C GLY A 107 14.67 22.88 -20.12
N ASN A 108 14.79 23.75 -19.11
CA ASN A 108 16.02 23.96 -18.33
C ASN A 108 16.18 22.99 -17.13
N LYS A 109 15.39 21.91 -17.07
CA LYS A 109 15.35 21.00 -15.91
C LYS A 109 15.75 19.58 -16.30
N VAL A 110 16.54 18.94 -15.44
CA VAL A 110 16.88 17.51 -15.58
C VAL A 110 15.80 16.68 -14.92
N VAL A 111 15.06 15.92 -15.72
CA VAL A 111 14.02 14.99 -15.28
C VAL A 111 14.56 13.57 -15.39
N ALA A 112 14.54 12.83 -14.28
CA ALA A 112 14.86 11.41 -14.27
C ALA A 112 13.61 10.61 -14.65
N ASN A 113 13.70 9.91 -15.76
CA ASN A 113 12.60 9.19 -16.36
C ASN A 113 12.87 7.69 -16.31
N TYR A 114 11.89 6.91 -15.87
CA TYR A 114 12.02 5.48 -15.74
C TYR A 114 11.01 4.85 -16.71
N GLN A 115 11.51 4.14 -17.72
CA GLN A 115 10.70 3.35 -18.66
C GLN A 115 9.74 4.11 -19.60
N ALA A 116 9.74 5.44 -19.60
CA ALA A 116 8.74 6.13 -20.42
C ALA A 116 9.08 6.17 -21.89
N ASN A 117 8.04 6.04 -22.71
CA ASN A 117 8.08 6.42 -24.10
C ASN A 117 7.88 7.94 -24.22
N THR A 118 8.52 8.56 -25.19
CA THR A 118 8.29 9.99 -25.48
C THR A 118 7.61 10.14 -26.82
N VAL A 119 6.66 11.07 -26.88
CA VAL A 119 5.99 11.48 -28.10
C VAL A 119 6.26 12.96 -28.28
N ASN A 120 7.04 13.29 -29.30
CA ASN A 120 7.45 14.64 -29.66
C ASN A 120 6.46 15.25 -30.66
N HIS A 121 6.52 16.59 -30.75
CA HIS A 121 5.69 17.38 -31.65
C HIS A 121 4.18 17.21 -31.40
N VAL A 122 3.81 17.04 -30.14
CA VAL A 122 2.41 16.93 -29.74
C VAL A 122 1.78 18.32 -29.73
N THR A 123 0.55 18.38 -30.21
CA THR A 123 -0.32 19.55 -30.14
C THR A 123 -1.38 19.30 -29.08
N THR A 124 -1.48 20.22 -28.13
CA THR A 124 -2.52 20.22 -27.10
C THR A 124 -3.43 21.43 -27.30
N THR A 125 -4.73 21.20 -27.16
CA THR A 125 -5.75 22.26 -27.21
C THR A 125 -6.41 22.38 -25.84
N GLN A 126 -6.38 23.57 -25.25
CA GLN A 126 -7.01 23.86 -23.96
C GLN A 126 -8.48 23.44 -23.97
N GLY A 127 -8.89 22.72 -22.92
CA GLY A 127 -10.25 22.19 -22.78
C GLY A 127 -10.51 20.90 -23.55
N SER A 128 -9.61 20.44 -24.41
CA SER A 128 -9.73 19.19 -25.17
C SER A 128 -9.04 18.02 -24.46
N THR A 129 -9.65 16.84 -24.48
CA THR A 129 -9.03 15.57 -24.09
C THR A 129 -8.22 14.93 -25.22
N THR A 130 -8.40 15.38 -26.46
CA THR A 130 -7.67 14.85 -27.61
C THR A 130 -6.37 15.62 -27.81
N VAL A 131 -5.27 14.88 -27.89
CA VAL A 131 -3.96 15.37 -28.31
C VAL A 131 -3.57 14.75 -29.65
N SER A 132 -2.88 15.51 -30.48
CA SER A 132 -2.44 15.05 -31.80
C SER A 132 -0.93 15.18 -31.95
N CYS A 133 -0.33 14.28 -32.71
CA CYS A 133 1.06 14.36 -33.15
C CYS A 133 1.10 14.13 -34.66
N PRO A 134 2.18 14.50 -35.36
CA PRO A 134 2.28 14.31 -36.81
C PRO A 134 2.19 12.82 -37.23
N GLY A 135 2.38 11.87 -36.30
CA GLY A 135 2.05 10.45 -36.45
C GLY A 135 2.96 9.66 -37.38
N LEU A 136 3.50 10.29 -38.43
CA LEU A 136 4.34 9.67 -39.46
C LEU A 136 5.45 10.66 -39.87
N GLY A 137 6.70 10.21 -39.78
CA GLY A 137 7.86 10.94 -40.33
C GLY A 137 9.09 10.94 -39.43
N LEU A 138 8.94 10.76 -38.11
CA LEU A 138 10.04 10.80 -37.15
C LEU A 138 9.90 9.69 -36.08
N VAL A 139 11.02 9.09 -35.69
CA VAL A 139 11.07 8.17 -34.53
C VAL A 139 10.71 8.99 -33.29
N SER A 140 9.84 8.45 -32.42
CA SER A 140 9.29 9.13 -31.23
C SER A 140 8.25 10.24 -31.49
N SER A 141 7.52 10.23 -32.62
CA SER A 141 6.38 11.14 -32.87
C SER A 141 5.06 10.41 -33.15
N HIS A 142 4.80 9.32 -32.44
CA HIS A 142 3.57 8.53 -32.59
C HIS A 142 3.14 7.94 -31.24
N PHE A 143 1.83 7.72 -31.10
CA PHE A 143 1.27 6.85 -30.07
C PHE A 143 1.18 5.41 -30.60
N SER A 144 1.07 4.44 -29.71
CA SER A 144 0.80 3.04 -30.05
C SER A 144 -0.29 2.48 -29.13
N THR A 145 -0.87 1.34 -29.50
CA THR A 145 -1.87 0.66 -28.67
C THR A 145 -1.33 0.27 -27.29
N ALA A 146 -0.02 0.05 -27.16
CA ALA A 146 0.64 -0.19 -25.88
C ALA A 146 0.63 1.03 -24.94
N ASN A 147 0.32 2.23 -25.46
CA ASN A 147 0.22 3.44 -24.65
C ASN A 147 -1.15 3.58 -23.95
N VAL A 148 -2.17 2.81 -24.34
CA VAL A 148 -3.49 2.86 -23.68
C VAL A 148 -3.37 2.38 -22.23
N GLY A 149 -4.01 3.11 -21.31
CA GLY A 149 -3.94 2.89 -19.88
C GLY A 149 -2.68 3.44 -19.20
N GLN A 150 -1.67 3.87 -19.98
CA GLN A 150 -0.44 4.45 -19.43
C GLN A 150 -0.69 5.89 -18.98
N SER A 151 0.02 6.31 -17.93
CA SER A 151 0.00 7.69 -17.46
C SER A 151 0.82 8.59 -18.37
N VAL A 152 0.42 9.86 -18.46
CA VAL A 152 1.01 10.87 -19.34
C VAL A 152 1.42 12.09 -18.55
N VAL A 153 2.63 12.58 -18.83
CA VAL A 153 3.16 13.84 -18.30
C VAL A 153 3.60 14.70 -19.46
N GLY A 154 3.25 15.99 -19.42
CA GLY A 154 3.68 16.96 -20.42
C GLY A 154 3.18 18.35 -20.09
N THR A 155 3.71 19.35 -20.79
CA THR A 155 3.28 20.74 -20.60
C THR A 155 1.81 20.89 -20.96
N GLY A 156 1.01 21.49 -20.09
CA GLY A 156 -0.42 21.67 -20.33
C GLY A 156 -1.27 20.42 -20.15
N ILE A 157 -0.69 19.31 -19.67
CA ILE A 157 -1.43 18.09 -19.32
C ILE A 157 -1.61 18.05 -17.79
N PRO A 158 -2.85 17.93 -17.28
CA PRO A 158 -3.09 17.75 -15.86
C PRO A 158 -2.34 16.56 -15.28
N ALA A 159 -1.92 16.70 -14.03
CA ALA A 159 -1.26 15.64 -13.30
C ALA A 159 -2.24 14.45 -13.08
N GLY A 160 -1.77 13.22 -13.27
CA GLY A 160 -2.61 12.01 -13.16
C GLY A 160 -3.45 11.68 -14.39
N THR A 161 -3.20 12.35 -15.51
CA THR A 161 -3.80 12.01 -16.80
C THR A 161 -3.30 10.65 -17.32
N THR A 162 -4.20 9.88 -17.94
CA THR A 162 -3.94 8.59 -18.58
C THR A 162 -4.50 8.58 -20.00
N ILE A 163 -3.94 7.74 -20.88
CA ILE A 163 -4.47 7.55 -22.23
C ILE A 163 -5.64 6.56 -22.18
N GLN A 164 -6.81 7.00 -22.63
CA GLN A 164 -8.01 6.19 -22.71
C GLN A 164 -8.09 5.41 -24.03
N SER A 165 -7.66 6.04 -25.12
CA SER A 165 -7.65 5.42 -26.44
C SER A 165 -6.65 6.11 -27.36
N VAL A 166 -6.25 5.42 -28.43
CA VAL A 166 -5.44 5.96 -29.52
C VAL A 166 -6.20 5.81 -30.83
N SER A 167 -6.05 6.78 -31.73
CA SER A 167 -6.76 6.83 -33.00
C SER A 167 -5.85 7.30 -34.14
N ASN A 168 -6.34 7.17 -35.38
CA ASN A 168 -5.61 7.45 -36.61
C ASN A 168 -4.30 6.68 -36.70
N CYS A 169 -4.41 5.36 -36.57
CA CYS A 169 -3.29 4.43 -36.57
C CYS A 169 -2.99 3.92 -37.99
N LEU A 170 -1.75 4.08 -38.44
CA LEU A 170 -1.22 3.47 -39.64
C LEU A 170 -0.01 2.61 -39.28
N LEU A 171 -0.07 1.30 -39.59
CA LEU A 171 0.99 0.33 -39.28
C LEU A 171 1.42 0.34 -37.79
N GLY A 172 0.47 0.52 -36.88
CA GLY A 172 0.72 0.55 -35.43
C GLY A 172 1.15 1.92 -34.86
N ASN A 173 1.38 2.92 -35.72
CA ASN A 173 1.70 4.29 -35.33
C ASN A 173 0.45 5.16 -35.41
N CYS A 174 -0.01 5.66 -34.26
CA CYS A 174 -1.22 6.46 -34.12
C CYS A 174 -0.88 7.94 -33.98
N SER A 175 -1.61 8.80 -34.69
CA SER A 175 -1.40 10.25 -34.68
C SER A 175 -2.23 11.00 -33.65
N GLN A 176 -3.14 10.31 -32.94
CA GLN A 176 -3.99 10.92 -31.93
C GLN A 176 -4.14 10.01 -30.71
N ALA A 177 -4.28 10.64 -29.54
CA ALA A 177 -4.61 9.98 -28.29
C ALA A 177 -5.70 10.77 -27.55
N THR A 178 -6.64 10.04 -26.95
CA THR A 178 -7.68 10.60 -26.07
C THR A 178 -7.26 10.40 -24.63
N MET A 179 -7.18 11.48 -23.88
CA MET A 179 -6.75 11.52 -22.49
C MET A 179 -7.94 11.42 -21.52
N SER A 180 -7.67 11.02 -20.28
CA SER A 180 -8.69 10.98 -19.21
C SER A 180 -9.07 12.36 -18.66
N GLN A 181 -8.26 13.39 -18.91
CA GLN A 181 -8.50 14.77 -18.49
C GLN A 181 -8.18 15.73 -19.64
N SER A 182 -8.85 16.89 -19.68
CA SER A 182 -8.62 17.92 -20.70
C SER A 182 -7.32 18.67 -20.47
N ALA A 183 -6.63 19.04 -21.54
CA ALA A 183 -5.43 19.88 -21.47
C ALA A 183 -5.76 21.27 -20.89
N THR A 184 -4.84 21.83 -20.10
CA THR A 184 -4.99 23.12 -19.41
C THR A 184 -4.49 24.31 -20.23
N SER A 185 -3.65 24.06 -21.25
CA SER A 185 -3.08 25.10 -22.11
C SER A 185 -2.91 24.64 -23.56
N ASN A 186 -2.91 25.61 -24.47
CA ASN A 186 -2.60 25.40 -25.88
C ASN A 186 -1.08 25.34 -26.07
N HIS A 187 -0.59 24.25 -26.66
CA HIS A 187 0.80 24.16 -27.08
C HIS A 187 0.88 23.51 -28.46
N SER A 188 1.67 24.14 -29.34
CA SER A 188 2.05 23.56 -30.62
C SER A 188 3.46 23.02 -30.48
N SER A 189 3.65 21.72 -30.69
CA SER A 189 4.94 21.03 -30.64
C SER A 189 5.57 20.91 -29.23
N THR A 190 4.86 20.28 -28.30
CA THR A 190 5.41 19.83 -27.01
C THR A 190 5.83 18.35 -27.03
N THR A 191 6.58 17.94 -26.01
CA THR A 191 6.91 16.53 -25.77
C THR A 191 6.03 15.99 -24.64
N LEU A 192 5.33 14.89 -24.94
CA LEU A 192 4.66 14.08 -23.93
C LEU A 192 5.54 12.91 -23.53
N THR A 193 5.50 12.58 -22.26
CA THR A 193 6.16 11.43 -21.66
C THR A 193 5.10 10.45 -21.17
N ILE A 194 5.14 9.21 -21.65
CA ILE A 194 4.10 8.18 -21.46
C ILE A 194 4.68 6.99 -20.72
N GLY A 195 4.00 6.49 -19.68
CA GLY A 195 4.43 5.31 -18.94
C GLY A 195 5.56 5.58 -17.94
N ALA A 196 5.87 6.86 -17.68
CA ALA A 196 6.80 7.27 -16.63
C ALA A 196 6.28 6.99 -15.22
N LEU A 197 4.96 6.77 -15.07
CA LEU A 197 4.28 6.72 -13.79
C LEU A 197 3.47 5.43 -13.66
N THR A 198 3.42 4.89 -12.45
CA THR A 198 2.58 3.76 -12.03
C THR A 198 1.57 4.24 -11.00
N ASN A 199 0.40 3.60 -11.02
CA ASN A 199 -0.61 3.77 -10.00
C ASN A 199 -0.45 2.68 -8.95
N VAL A 200 -0.09 3.09 -7.73
CA VAL A 200 -0.17 2.24 -6.55
C VAL A 200 -1.49 2.54 -5.86
N VAL A 201 -2.39 1.56 -5.84
CA VAL A 201 -3.71 1.69 -5.24
C VAL A 201 -3.76 0.87 -3.96
N TYR A 202 -4.06 1.51 -2.84
CA TYR A 202 -4.43 0.83 -1.61
C TYR A 202 -5.95 0.83 -1.49
N SER A 203 -6.53 -0.33 -1.22
CA SER A 203 -7.99 -0.49 -1.07
C SER A 203 -8.32 -1.41 0.11
N VAL A 204 -9.36 -1.06 0.86
CA VAL A 204 -9.94 -1.96 1.87
C VAL A 204 -10.94 -2.89 1.20
N VAL A 205 -10.69 -4.21 1.26
CA VAL A 205 -11.57 -5.25 0.72
C VAL A 205 -11.70 -6.35 1.75
N ASN A 206 -12.93 -6.69 2.16
CA ASN A 206 -13.21 -7.76 3.15
C ASN A 206 -12.38 -7.64 4.44
N LYS A 207 -12.32 -6.43 5.01
CA LYS A 207 -11.49 -6.10 6.19
C LYS A 207 -9.98 -6.32 5.99
N ALA A 208 -9.49 -6.38 4.75
CA ALA A 208 -8.06 -6.48 4.45
C ALA A 208 -7.62 -5.29 3.61
N ILE A 209 -6.42 -4.77 3.88
CA ILE A 209 -5.82 -3.73 3.03
C ILE A 209 -5.00 -4.41 1.95
N GLN A 210 -5.43 -4.20 0.72
CA GLN A 210 -4.74 -4.68 -0.47
C GLN A 210 -4.00 -3.51 -1.10
N ARG A 211 -2.76 -3.77 -1.50
CA ARG A 211 -1.96 -2.87 -2.35
C ARG A 211 -1.90 -3.46 -3.73
N ARG A 212 -2.28 -2.68 -4.74
CA ARG A 212 -2.17 -3.04 -6.15
C ARG A 212 -1.15 -2.13 -6.82
N GLU A 213 -0.16 -2.71 -7.49
CA GLU A 213 0.82 -2.00 -8.30
C GLU A 213 1.00 -2.76 -9.61
N ASN A 214 0.82 -2.11 -10.77
CA ASN A 214 0.97 -2.72 -12.10
C ASN A 214 0.20 -4.04 -12.30
N GLY A 215 -1.01 -4.14 -11.72
CA GLY A 215 -1.84 -5.35 -11.78
C GLY A 215 -1.47 -6.43 -10.76
N GLY A 216 -0.31 -6.36 -10.12
CA GLY A 216 0.09 -7.23 -9.02
C GLY A 216 -0.64 -6.85 -7.73
N LEU A 217 -1.32 -7.82 -7.10
CA LEU A 217 -2.06 -7.64 -5.84
C LEU A 217 -1.24 -8.17 -4.66
N THR A 218 -1.10 -7.38 -3.60
CA THR A 218 -0.43 -7.78 -2.37
C THR A 218 -1.31 -7.47 -1.16
N ASN A 219 -1.55 -8.47 -0.32
CA ASN A 219 -2.24 -8.27 0.96
C ASN A 219 -1.25 -7.69 1.97
N ILE A 220 -1.48 -6.45 2.39
CA ILE A 220 -0.60 -5.73 3.32
C ILE A 220 -1.01 -5.97 4.76
N ALA A 221 -2.31 -5.95 5.04
CA ALA A 221 -2.86 -6.16 6.38
C ALA A 221 -4.21 -6.88 6.33
N SER A 222 -4.51 -7.62 7.40
CA SER A 222 -5.82 -8.22 7.68
C SER A 222 -6.45 -7.52 8.90
N SER A 223 -7.77 -7.53 9.02
CA SER A 223 -8.51 -6.89 10.11
C SER A 223 -8.42 -5.34 10.17
N ALA A 224 -8.37 -4.70 9.02
CA ALA A 224 -8.51 -3.24 8.89
C ALA A 224 -9.93 -2.88 8.48
N ASP A 225 -10.53 -1.89 9.13
CA ASP A 225 -11.92 -1.49 8.86
C ASP A 225 -11.99 -0.31 7.89
N ASN A 226 -11.11 0.67 8.09
CA ASN A 226 -11.11 1.88 7.28
C ASN A 226 -9.69 2.39 7.01
N LEU A 227 -9.50 2.94 5.80
CA LEU A 227 -8.28 3.57 5.34
C LEU A 227 -8.63 5.01 5.02
N ILE A 228 -8.57 5.89 6.01
CA ILE A 228 -8.95 7.30 5.89
C ILE A 228 -7.69 8.15 5.71
N PRO A 229 -7.21 8.40 4.48
CA PRO A 229 -6.35 9.54 4.25
C PRO A 229 -7.22 10.77 4.02
N VAL A 230 -7.03 11.74 4.90
CA VAL A 230 -7.47 13.11 4.64
C VAL A 230 -6.34 13.74 3.84
N THR A 231 -6.56 13.95 2.54
CA THR A 231 -5.77 14.88 1.74
C THR A 231 -6.45 16.24 1.80
N SER A 232 -5.95 17.12 2.66
CA SER A 232 -6.23 18.56 2.69
C SER A 232 -5.19 19.13 3.68
N ASP A 233 -4.41 20.17 3.41
CA ASP A 233 -4.77 21.41 2.72
C ASP A 233 -3.54 22.17 2.16
N VAL A 234 -3.86 23.12 1.29
CA VAL A 234 -3.02 23.92 0.38
C VAL A 234 -2.61 25.23 1.05
N GLU A 235 -1.49 25.28 1.78
CA GLU A 235 -0.99 26.57 2.32
C GLU A 235 0.36 27.03 1.76
N LEU A 236 1.11 26.18 1.08
CA LEU A 236 2.26 26.61 0.29
C LEU A 236 2.23 25.93 -1.07
N LEU A 237 2.38 26.71 -2.14
CA LEU A 237 2.38 26.34 -3.57
C LEU A 237 3.24 25.09 -3.93
N ASN A 238 4.09 24.60 -3.03
CA ASN A 238 5.04 23.51 -3.25
C ASN A 238 5.10 22.43 -2.12
N THR A 239 4.14 22.38 -1.20
CA THR A 239 4.12 21.34 -0.14
C THR A 239 2.78 20.63 -0.05
N GLU A 240 2.68 19.48 -0.71
CA GLU A 240 1.63 18.51 -0.41
C GLU A 240 2.12 17.47 0.59
N PHE A 241 1.24 17.13 1.53
CA PHE A 241 1.41 16.05 2.48
C PHE A 241 0.13 15.21 2.50
N THR A 242 0.26 13.94 2.82
CA THR A 242 -0.87 13.06 3.06
C THR A 242 -0.88 12.71 4.54
N GLN A 243 -1.97 13.02 5.21
CA GLN A 243 -2.27 12.46 6.52
C GLN A 243 -3.05 11.17 6.31
N SER A 244 -2.50 10.05 6.74
CA SER A 244 -3.14 8.74 6.66
C SER A 244 -3.55 8.28 8.04
N THR A 245 -4.83 8.02 8.20
CA THR A 245 -5.41 7.40 9.38
C THR A 245 -5.87 5.99 9.02
N VAL A 246 -5.37 4.99 9.72
CA VAL A 246 -5.79 3.60 9.54
C VAL A 246 -6.44 3.11 10.82
N THR A 247 -7.67 2.62 10.72
CA THR A 247 -8.39 2.04 11.85
C THR A 247 -8.36 0.52 11.74
N PHE A 248 -7.81 -0.12 12.77
CA PHE A 248 -7.77 -1.56 12.90
C PHE A 248 -8.80 -2.04 13.90
N LEU A 249 -9.50 -3.12 13.56
CA LEU A 249 -10.37 -3.86 14.48
C LEU A 249 -9.69 -5.19 14.79
N PRO A 250 -8.75 -5.24 15.75
CA PRO A 250 -8.07 -6.49 16.08
C PRO A 250 -9.08 -7.52 16.59
N THR A 251 -9.21 -8.63 15.87
CA THR A 251 -10.03 -9.77 16.27
C THR A 251 -9.20 -10.73 17.10
N PHE A 252 -9.42 -10.76 18.41
CA PHE A 252 -8.82 -11.76 19.30
C PHE A 252 -9.68 -13.03 19.30
N ALA A 253 -9.48 -13.91 18.33
CA ALA A 253 -10.13 -15.22 18.34
C ALA A 253 -9.47 -16.10 19.41
N LYS A 254 -10.28 -16.65 20.32
CA LYS A 254 -9.82 -17.71 21.22
C LYS A 254 -9.68 -18.99 20.39
N HIS A 255 -8.62 -19.75 20.60
CA HIS A 255 -8.38 -21.00 19.85
C HIS A 255 -9.60 -21.94 19.99
N GLY A 256 -10.26 -22.26 18.87
CA GLY A 256 -11.35 -23.24 18.80
C GLY A 256 -12.79 -22.71 18.92
N ASP A 257 -13.02 -21.40 19.07
CA ASP A 257 -14.38 -20.86 19.19
C ASP A 257 -14.59 -19.61 18.33
N GLN A 258 -15.36 -19.76 17.25
CA GLN A 258 -15.74 -18.72 16.30
C GLN A 258 -16.95 -17.89 16.80
N SER A 259 -17.51 -18.18 17.98
CA SER A 259 -18.79 -17.58 18.42
C SER A 259 -18.66 -16.34 19.30
N PHE A 260 -17.46 -16.03 19.81
CA PHE A 260 -17.19 -14.86 20.66
C PHE A 260 -16.54 -13.70 19.89
N PHE A 261 -17.17 -13.24 18.80
CA PHE A 261 -16.81 -11.97 18.15
C PHE A 261 -17.17 -10.73 18.99
N ALA A 262 -17.75 -10.90 20.19
CA ALA A 262 -18.31 -9.80 20.98
C ALA A 262 -17.30 -9.03 21.87
N ASN A 263 -16.04 -9.49 21.97
CA ASN A 263 -14.99 -8.77 22.71
C ASN A 263 -14.04 -8.03 21.76
N GLU A 264 -14.62 -7.26 20.84
CA GLU A 264 -13.93 -6.22 20.09
C GLU A 264 -13.36 -5.21 21.08
N ARG A 265 -12.05 -5.29 21.38
CA ARG A 265 -11.39 -4.16 22.05
C ARG A 265 -11.36 -3.00 21.07
N ALA A 266 -11.70 -1.81 21.57
CA ALA A 266 -11.75 -0.54 20.86
C ALA A 266 -10.65 -0.45 19.79
N GLY A 267 -11.06 -0.24 18.54
CA GLY A 267 -10.18 -0.26 17.39
C GLY A 267 -8.94 0.63 17.59
N THR A 268 -7.77 0.10 17.27
CA THR A 268 -6.53 0.88 17.30
C THR A 268 -6.47 1.74 16.05
N THR A 269 -6.49 3.05 16.23
CA THR A 269 -6.28 4.05 15.18
C THR A 269 -4.82 4.46 15.16
N ILE A 270 -4.24 4.52 13.97
CA ILE A 270 -2.88 5.01 13.79
C ILE A 270 -2.86 6.15 12.79
N PHE A 271 -2.09 7.17 13.13
CA PHE A 271 -1.93 8.39 12.35
C PHE A 271 -0.50 8.44 11.80
N SER A 272 -0.38 8.76 10.53
CA SER A 272 0.91 9.03 9.90
C SER A 272 0.77 10.26 9.00
N LEU A 273 1.68 11.22 9.18
CA LEU A 273 1.81 12.35 8.27
C LEU A 273 3.05 12.13 7.40
N THR A 274 2.86 12.11 6.09
CA THR A 274 3.94 11.90 5.14
C THR A 274 3.94 12.97 4.04
N TYR A 275 5.10 13.57 3.80
CA TYR A 275 5.29 14.57 2.74
C TYR A 275 5.62 13.94 1.40
N LEU A 276 5.10 14.53 0.31
CA LEU A 276 5.45 14.15 -1.05
C LEU A 276 6.83 14.73 -1.41
N ARG A 277 7.88 13.90 -1.36
CA ARG A 277 9.25 14.35 -1.61
C ARG A 277 9.51 14.62 -3.09
N ASN A 278 8.88 13.86 -3.98
CA ASN A 278 9.12 13.96 -5.42
C ASN A 278 8.40 15.15 -6.09
N ARG A 279 7.27 15.61 -5.55
CA ARG A 279 6.59 16.83 -6.05
C ARG A 279 7.46 18.09 -5.94
N ARG A 280 8.25 18.23 -4.87
CA ARG A 280 9.18 19.36 -4.66
C ARG A 280 10.22 19.55 -5.78
N ARG A 281 10.41 18.54 -6.64
CA ARG A 281 11.34 18.59 -7.77
C ARG A 281 10.68 18.86 -9.13
N GLY A 282 9.34 18.84 -9.21
CA GLY A 282 8.58 19.01 -10.46
C GLY A 282 8.23 20.46 -10.81
N ASP A 283 7.97 21.30 -9.81
CA ASP A 283 7.30 22.60 -10.01
C ASP A 283 8.20 23.85 -9.86
N GLY A 284 9.53 23.71 -9.80
CA GLY A 284 10.48 24.83 -9.75
C GLY A 284 11.20 25.03 -11.06
#